data_AF-A0A8S2FV94-F1
#
_entry.id   AF-A0A8S2FV94-F1
#
_cell.length_a   1.000
_cell.length_b   1.000
_cell.length_c   1.000
_cell.angle_alpha   90.00
_cell.angle_beta   90.00
_cell.angle_gamma   90.00
#
_symmetry.space_group_name_H-M   'P 1'
#
loop_
_entity.id
_entity.type
_entity.pdbx_description
1 polymer ?
#
loop_
_entity_poly.entity_id
_entity_poly.type
_entity_poly.pdbx_seq_one_letter_code
_entity_poly.pdbx_strand_id
1 'polypeptide(L)'
;MSCNNSRSIQSPNRNQPFRASSQSYYNSQTKHQYDHHHRSRQSANSQNRGTAGPPLSTHTTIDESEALYRTYPYLFNKDFRFSSVQAHQIPELYTTKIWSMDRLIQLKEKLNRNRSALDDKPIEEWKRHTKRTNLTNDIVYKLRKDSNIEMCTKAWTKITELYNKYDELIPNLKDEYDNCIRFYTLHLCEGPGAMICATNHFLRQKYETNLNWHWMATTLNPYNEANDTQAMLIDDRFIVETMKQWYFGVDNTGNIINRTNIRGIWKECVDENKVQLVTADGSKDSSDNPNEQEAGVAEILFAEVITAFGSLRQGGCYVMEMFNLFECHTVCLIYLLTLFFDHVSISKPASSPASNAETYAVCRNFRGISMDVLNNLLKFVGQSSSGDMAMFPEQFVPANFREEMIKCSEFFTERQIESIQRNLDLEDKWTKSMNDSCRKLINKVTDEFIQ
;
A
#
# COMPACT_ATOMS: atom_id res chain seq x y z
N MET A 1 30.52 -16.99 59.89
CA MET A 1 29.43 -16.08 60.26
C MET A 1 29.13 -15.22 59.02
N SER A 2 28.19 -15.60 58.14
CA SER A 2 26.74 -15.30 58.19
C SER A 2 26.48 -13.78 58.32
N CYS A 3 25.75 -13.07 57.46
CA CYS A 3 24.52 -13.41 56.75
C CYS A 3 24.26 -12.50 55.52
N ASN A 4 23.45 -13.05 54.61
CA ASN A 4 22.71 -12.43 53.51
C ASN A 4 21.76 -11.30 53.96
N ASN A 5 21.45 -10.38 53.04
CA ASN A 5 20.05 -10.17 52.64
C ASN A 5 19.89 -9.44 51.29
N SER A 6 19.22 -10.14 50.40
CA SER A 6 18.69 -9.72 49.10
C SER A 6 17.41 -8.90 49.26
N ARG A 7 17.20 -7.92 48.35
CA ARG A 7 15.86 -7.42 48.02
C ARG A 7 15.71 -7.33 46.50
N SER A 8 14.87 -8.22 46.00
CA SER A 8 14.29 -8.24 44.67
C SER A 8 13.27 -7.10 44.52
N ILE A 9 13.34 -6.35 43.42
CA ILE A 9 12.26 -5.48 42.96
C ILE A 9 11.65 -6.17 41.75
N GLN A 10 10.43 -6.67 41.92
CA GLN A 10 9.62 -7.29 40.88
C GLN A 10 9.19 -6.24 39.83
N SER A 11 9.45 -6.55 38.57
CA SER A 11 8.89 -5.89 37.39
C SER A 11 7.39 -6.19 37.27
N PRO A 12 6.50 -5.21 36.99
CA PRO A 12 5.08 -5.50 36.80
C PRO A 12 4.83 -6.16 35.43
N ASN A 13 4.06 -7.24 35.46
CA ASN A 13 3.50 -7.98 34.32
C ASN A 13 2.88 -7.04 33.27
N ARG A 14 3.40 -7.10 32.04
CA ARG A 14 2.73 -6.60 30.82
C ARG A 14 1.85 -7.72 30.27
N ASN A 15 0.55 -7.66 30.55
CA ASN A 15 -0.51 -8.34 29.79
C ASN A 15 -1.87 -7.86 30.31
N GLN A 16 -2.35 -6.74 29.77
CA GLN A 16 -3.78 -6.40 29.79
C GLN A 16 -4.17 -5.79 28.44
N PRO A 17 -5.31 -6.21 27.86
CA PRO A 17 -5.89 -5.52 26.71
C PRO A 17 -6.36 -4.13 27.15
N PHE A 18 -5.91 -3.09 26.44
CA PHE A 18 -6.34 -1.72 26.68
C PHE A 18 -7.80 -1.56 26.25
N ARG A 19 -8.68 -1.30 27.22
CA ARG A 19 -10.02 -0.76 27.00
C ARG A 19 -9.91 0.76 26.94
N ALA A 20 -9.83 1.32 25.74
CA ALA A 20 -10.22 2.71 25.55
C ALA A 20 -11.75 2.80 25.69
N SER A 21 -12.23 3.56 26.66
CA SER A 21 -13.65 3.81 26.87
C SER A 21 -14.19 4.75 25.77
N SER A 22 -14.50 4.20 24.60
CA SER A 22 -15.27 4.88 23.56
C SER A 22 -16.78 4.81 23.87
N GLN A 23 -17.17 5.30 25.04
CA GLN A 23 -18.55 5.33 25.50
C GLN A 23 -18.88 6.66 26.16
N SER A 24 -18.85 7.72 25.36
CA SER A 24 -19.78 8.84 25.56
C SER A 24 -20.09 9.46 24.20
N TYR A 25 -21.38 9.72 23.97
CA TYR A 25 -21.96 10.35 22.78
C TYR A 25 -22.07 9.48 21.53
N TYR A 26 -23.07 8.60 21.53
CA TYR A 26 -24.10 8.48 20.49
C TYR A 26 -25.09 7.40 20.96
N ASN A 27 -26.12 7.82 21.71
CA ASN A 27 -27.27 6.97 21.98
C ASN A 27 -28.52 7.82 22.12
N SER A 28 -29.39 7.75 21.11
CA SER A 28 -30.82 7.93 21.31
C SER A 28 -31.59 7.15 20.25
N GLN A 29 -32.37 6.17 20.74
CA GLN A 29 -33.53 5.52 20.11
C GLN A 29 -33.19 4.49 18.99
N THR A 30 -33.67 3.25 18.96
CA THR A 30 -34.89 2.64 19.51
C THR A 30 -34.73 1.11 19.56
N LYS A 31 -35.35 0.48 20.56
CA LYS A 31 -35.48 -0.98 20.76
C LYS A 31 -36.38 -1.60 19.69
N HIS A 32 -36.10 -2.85 19.28
CA HIS A 32 -37.07 -3.96 19.30
C HIS A 32 -36.38 -5.33 19.17
N GLN A 33 -36.84 -6.28 20.00
CA GLN A 33 -36.48 -7.70 20.09
C GLN A 33 -36.84 -8.46 18.81
N TYR A 34 -36.14 -9.56 18.51
CA TYR A 34 -36.77 -10.86 18.21
C TYR A 34 -35.78 -12.03 18.33
N ASP A 35 -36.34 -13.16 18.76
CA ASP A 35 -35.74 -14.39 19.26
C ASP A 35 -35.10 -15.33 18.22
N HIS A 36 -34.24 -16.19 18.77
CA HIS A 36 -33.63 -17.39 18.22
C HIS A 36 -34.51 -18.26 17.30
N HIS A 37 -33.89 -18.85 16.28
CA HIS A 37 -33.95 -20.31 16.07
C HIS A 37 -32.74 -20.86 15.31
N HIS A 38 -32.04 -21.78 15.95
CA HIS A 38 -31.07 -22.70 15.35
C HIS A 38 -31.72 -23.61 14.31
N ARG A 39 -31.03 -23.85 13.18
CA ARG A 39 -31.06 -25.16 12.49
C ARG A 39 -29.76 -25.42 11.75
N SER A 40 -29.15 -26.53 12.12
CA SER A 40 -27.99 -27.17 11.52
C SER A 40 -28.32 -27.81 10.17
N ARG A 41 -27.34 -27.85 9.25
CA ARG A 41 -27.15 -28.93 8.26
C ARG A 41 -25.76 -28.85 7.60
N GLN A 42 -24.98 -29.93 7.77
CA GLN A 42 -23.91 -30.42 6.90
C GLN A 42 -24.53 -30.83 5.53
N SER A 43 -23.89 -31.00 4.37
CA SER A 43 -22.50 -31.24 3.96
C SER A 43 -22.33 -30.93 2.45
N ALA A 44 -21.05 -30.76 2.02
CA ALA A 44 -20.41 -31.18 0.76
C ALA A 44 -21.06 -30.89 -0.63
N ASN A 45 -20.39 -30.07 -1.45
CA ASN A 45 -19.52 -30.57 -2.55
C ASN A 45 -18.92 -29.42 -3.36
N SER A 46 -17.65 -29.58 -3.71
CA SER A 46 -16.88 -28.76 -4.63
C SER A 46 -17.28 -29.06 -6.08
N GLN A 47 -17.43 -28.02 -6.90
CA GLN A 47 -16.99 -27.95 -8.31
C GLN A 47 -17.40 -26.61 -8.95
N ASN A 48 -16.43 -25.99 -9.62
CA ASN A 48 -16.52 -24.94 -10.65
C ASN A 48 -17.59 -23.85 -10.50
N ARG A 49 -17.18 -22.68 -9.96
CA ARG A 49 -17.91 -21.41 -10.16
C ARG A 49 -17.18 -20.56 -11.19
N GLY A 50 -17.66 -20.61 -12.43
CA GLY A 50 -17.56 -19.46 -13.32
C GLY A 50 -18.31 -18.29 -12.67
N THR A 51 -17.70 -17.11 -12.69
CA THR A 51 -18.23 -15.87 -12.10
C THR A 51 -19.41 -15.35 -12.90
N ALA A 52 -20.58 -15.98 -12.78
CA ALA A 52 -21.82 -15.39 -13.24
C ALA A 52 -22.22 -14.26 -12.27
N GLY A 53 -22.39 -13.05 -12.79
CA GLY A 53 -22.90 -11.90 -12.04
C GLY A 53 -24.29 -12.17 -11.46
N PRO A 54 -24.72 -11.42 -10.42
CA PRO A 54 -26.06 -11.58 -9.86
C PRO A 54 -27.15 -11.31 -10.91
N PRO A 55 -28.34 -11.91 -10.79
CA PRO A 55 -29.41 -11.73 -11.78
C PRO A 55 -29.83 -10.26 -11.85
N LEU A 56 -29.77 -9.70 -13.06
CA LEU A 56 -30.29 -8.37 -13.38
C LEU A 56 -31.82 -8.35 -13.30
N SER A 57 -32.42 -7.17 -13.09
CA SER A 57 -33.86 -6.98 -13.28
C SER A 57 -34.20 -7.14 -14.77
N THR A 58 -35.41 -7.59 -15.08
CA THR A 58 -35.92 -7.83 -16.45
C THR A 58 -35.99 -6.59 -17.35
N HIS A 59 -35.53 -5.43 -16.88
CA HIS A 59 -35.57 -4.15 -17.58
C HIS A 59 -34.18 -3.53 -17.85
N THR A 60 -33.08 -4.23 -17.54
CA THR A 60 -31.74 -3.68 -17.79
C THR A 60 -31.31 -3.98 -19.23
N THR A 61 -30.92 -2.96 -19.99
CA THR A 61 -30.41 -3.15 -21.36
C THR A 61 -29.01 -3.77 -21.35
N ILE A 62 -28.60 -4.38 -22.48
CA ILE A 62 -27.25 -4.96 -22.63
C ILE A 62 -26.17 -3.88 -22.38
N ASP A 63 -26.40 -2.67 -22.86
CA ASP A 63 -25.51 -1.52 -22.71
C ASP A 63 -25.39 -1.02 -21.25
N GLU A 64 -26.50 -0.97 -20.50
CA GLU A 64 -26.48 -0.66 -19.06
C GLU A 64 -25.71 -1.72 -18.25
N SER A 65 -25.87 -3.01 -18.60
CA SER A 65 -25.14 -4.10 -17.98
C SER A 65 -23.64 -4.00 -18.26
N GLU A 66 -23.26 -3.73 -19.50
CA GLU A 66 -21.86 -3.57 -19.89
C GLU A 66 -21.19 -2.45 -19.10
N ALA A 67 -21.82 -1.26 -19.01
CA ALA A 67 -21.28 -0.14 -18.25
C ALA A 67 -21.13 -0.46 -16.74
N LEU A 68 -22.13 -1.11 -16.12
CA LEU A 68 -22.10 -1.41 -14.69
C LEU A 68 -20.99 -2.40 -14.31
N TYR A 69 -20.87 -3.48 -15.08
CA TYR A 69 -20.00 -4.62 -14.75
C TYR A 69 -18.62 -4.58 -15.41
N ARG A 70 -18.34 -3.64 -16.33
CA ARG A 70 -17.07 -3.54 -17.09
C ARG A 70 -15.82 -3.80 -16.24
N THR A 71 -15.76 -3.21 -15.04
CA THR A 71 -14.58 -3.27 -14.17
C THR A 71 -14.60 -4.38 -13.12
N TYR A 72 -15.74 -5.07 -12.94
CA TYR A 72 -15.90 -6.06 -11.87
C TYR A 72 -15.02 -7.33 -12.07
N PRO A 73 -14.90 -7.93 -13.27
CA PRO A 73 -14.16 -9.18 -13.46
C PRO A 73 -12.69 -9.16 -13.04
N TYR A 74 -12.05 -7.99 -13.11
CA TYR A 74 -10.64 -7.81 -12.75
C TYR A 74 -10.46 -6.97 -11.49
N LEU A 75 -11.52 -6.67 -10.74
CA LEU A 75 -11.47 -5.72 -9.61
C LEU A 75 -10.39 -6.10 -8.58
N PHE A 76 -10.33 -7.37 -8.17
CA PHE A 76 -9.33 -7.89 -7.24
C PHE A 76 -8.08 -8.48 -7.92
N ASN A 77 -8.05 -8.55 -9.25
CA ASN A 77 -7.02 -9.23 -10.04
C ASN A 77 -6.24 -8.23 -10.91
N LYS A 78 -5.63 -7.22 -10.27
CA LYS A 78 -4.83 -6.18 -10.93
C LYS A 78 -3.38 -6.28 -10.51
N ASP A 79 -2.67 -7.29 -11.02
CA ASP A 79 -1.26 -7.53 -10.71
C ASP A 79 -0.47 -7.83 -11.97
N PHE A 80 0.75 -7.33 -12.00
CA PHE A 80 1.75 -7.65 -13.00
C PHE A 80 3.00 -8.16 -12.29
N ARG A 81 3.50 -9.34 -12.69
CA ARG A 81 4.69 -9.95 -12.09
C ARG A 81 5.85 -9.90 -13.09
N PHE A 82 6.99 -9.38 -12.64
CA PHE A 82 8.21 -9.41 -13.41
C PHE A 82 8.91 -10.77 -13.34
N SER A 83 9.58 -11.12 -14.42
CA SER A 83 10.50 -12.25 -14.45
C SER A 83 11.68 -12.00 -13.51
N SER A 84 12.16 -13.06 -12.87
CA SER A 84 13.35 -12.95 -12.02
C SER A 84 14.57 -12.62 -12.87
N VAL A 85 15.29 -11.57 -12.48
CA VAL A 85 16.56 -11.18 -13.10
C VAL A 85 17.69 -11.81 -12.31
N GLN A 86 18.63 -12.47 -12.99
CA GLN A 86 19.87 -12.92 -12.37
C GLN A 86 20.72 -11.69 -12.00
N ALA A 87 21.21 -11.65 -10.77
CA ALA A 87 22.03 -10.54 -10.29
C ALA A 87 23.27 -10.37 -11.17
N HIS A 88 23.33 -9.27 -11.90
CA HIS A 88 24.55 -8.76 -12.50
C HIS A 88 25.20 -7.77 -11.53
N GLN A 89 26.50 -7.52 -11.66
CA GLN A 89 27.14 -6.44 -10.92
C GLN A 89 26.45 -5.12 -11.26
N ILE A 90 26.18 -4.30 -10.24
CA ILE A 90 25.62 -2.97 -10.43
C ILE A 90 26.68 -2.10 -11.14
N PRO A 91 26.37 -1.51 -12.30
CA PRO A 91 27.30 -0.65 -13.01
C PRO A 91 27.49 0.67 -12.27
N GLU A 92 28.39 1.51 -12.78
CA GLU A 92 28.45 2.90 -12.35
C GLU A 92 27.12 3.62 -12.70
N LEU A 93 26.47 4.15 -11.66
CA LEU A 93 25.15 4.76 -11.74
C LEU A 93 25.23 6.24 -12.13
N TYR A 94 24.17 6.77 -12.72
CA TYR A 94 24.05 8.18 -13.08
C TYR A 94 25.15 8.69 -14.03
N THR A 95 25.60 7.84 -14.95
CA THR A 95 26.65 8.16 -15.95
C THR A 95 26.11 8.63 -17.29
N THR A 96 24.82 8.41 -17.57
CA THR A 96 24.16 8.84 -18.80
C THR A 96 22.95 9.71 -18.52
N LYS A 97 22.59 10.57 -19.48
CA LYS A 97 21.34 11.31 -19.43
C LYS A 97 20.13 10.39 -19.37
N ILE A 98 19.01 10.92 -18.89
CA ILE A 98 17.70 10.27 -18.97
C ILE A 98 17.46 9.83 -20.41
N TRP A 99 17.15 8.55 -20.54
CA TRP A 99 16.73 7.93 -21.79
C TRP A 99 15.22 7.73 -21.75
N SER A 100 14.63 7.55 -22.93
CA SER A 100 13.19 7.43 -23.08
C SER A 100 12.83 6.17 -23.85
N MET A 101 11.64 5.65 -23.57
CA MET A 101 11.06 4.56 -24.33
C MET A 101 9.81 5.09 -25.04
N ASP A 102 9.85 5.18 -26.37
CA ASP A 102 8.78 5.77 -27.18
C ASP A 102 7.40 5.21 -26.84
N ARG A 103 7.32 3.92 -26.53
CA ARG A 103 6.07 3.27 -26.16
C ARG A 103 5.50 3.77 -24.84
N LEU A 104 6.35 4.02 -23.84
CA LEU A 104 5.92 4.58 -22.55
C LEU A 104 5.46 6.04 -22.70
N ILE A 105 6.14 6.83 -23.54
CA ILE A 105 5.71 8.20 -23.88
C ILE A 105 4.30 8.17 -24.50
N GLN A 106 4.08 7.31 -25.50
CA GLN A 106 2.77 7.17 -26.14
C GLN A 106 1.67 6.76 -25.16
N LEU A 107 1.98 5.93 -24.16
CA LEU A 107 1.03 5.55 -23.12
C LEU A 107 0.72 6.71 -22.17
N LYS A 108 1.73 7.49 -21.75
CA LYS A 108 1.55 8.72 -20.98
C LYS A 108 0.62 9.69 -21.72
N GLU A 109 0.85 9.93 -23.00
CA GLU A 109 0.00 10.78 -23.84
C GLU A 109 -1.42 10.22 -24.03
N LYS A 110 -1.56 8.90 -24.23
CA LYS A 110 -2.86 8.24 -24.33
C LYS A 110 -3.67 8.42 -23.04
N LEU A 111 -3.04 8.20 -21.88
CA LEU A 111 -3.68 8.33 -20.59
C LEU A 111 -4.08 9.78 -20.29
N ASN A 112 -3.19 10.73 -20.53
CA ASN A 112 -3.45 12.16 -20.33
C ASN A 112 -4.63 12.63 -21.18
N ARG A 113 -4.72 12.23 -22.46
CA ARG A 113 -5.88 12.54 -23.31
C ARG A 113 -7.20 12.01 -22.75
N ASN A 114 -7.20 10.82 -22.14
CA ASN A 114 -8.41 10.26 -21.51
C ASN A 114 -8.75 10.97 -20.18
N ARG A 115 -7.75 11.43 -19.43
CA ARG A 115 -7.96 12.24 -18.23
C ARG A 115 -8.54 13.62 -18.57
N SER A 116 -8.10 14.23 -19.68
CA SER A 116 -8.63 15.53 -20.12
C SER A 116 -10.11 15.52 -20.47
N ALA A 117 -10.72 14.35 -20.72
CA ALA A 117 -12.17 14.24 -20.84
C ALA A 117 -12.93 14.60 -19.54
N LEU A 118 -12.20 14.72 -18.42
CA LEU A 118 -12.73 15.10 -17.11
C LEU A 118 -12.58 16.59 -16.79
N ASP A 119 -11.84 17.35 -17.61
CA ASP A 119 -11.45 18.74 -17.29
C ASP A 119 -12.67 19.68 -17.19
N ASP A 120 -13.71 19.42 -18.00
CA ASP A 120 -14.94 20.21 -18.01
C ASP A 120 -15.98 19.75 -16.96
N LYS A 121 -15.69 18.70 -16.18
CA LYS A 121 -16.66 18.16 -15.21
C LYS A 121 -16.65 19.01 -13.93
N PRO A 122 -17.83 19.45 -13.40
CA PRO A 122 -17.88 20.14 -12.12
C PRO A 122 -17.33 19.26 -10.99
N ILE A 123 -16.26 19.70 -10.34
CA ILE A 123 -15.46 18.90 -9.38
C ILE A 123 -16.33 18.20 -8.32
N GLU A 124 -17.25 18.93 -7.69
CA GLU A 124 -18.07 18.38 -6.60
C GLU A 124 -19.16 17.42 -7.09
N GLU A 125 -19.69 17.63 -8.30
CA GLU A 125 -20.66 16.72 -8.90
C GLU A 125 -19.99 15.43 -9.34
N TRP A 126 -18.82 15.54 -9.99
CA TRP A 126 -18.01 14.41 -10.40
C TRP A 126 -17.53 13.58 -9.21
N LYS A 127 -17.07 14.22 -8.12
CA LYS A 127 -16.74 13.53 -6.86
C LYS A 127 -17.94 12.78 -6.29
N ARG A 128 -19.13 13.39 -6.29
CA ARG A 128 -20.36 12.75 -5.80
C ARG A 128 -20.74 11.54 -6.67
N HIS A 129 -20.63 11.69 -7.99
CA HIS A 129 -20.91 10.62 -8.95
C HIS A 129 -19.95 9.45 -8.78
N THR A 130 -18.64 9.70 -8.85
CA THR A 130 -17.60 8.66 -8.71
C THR A 130 -17.65 7.98 -7.34
N LYS A 131 -18.01 8.69 -6.26
CA LYS A 131 -18.25 8.08 -4.95
C LYS A 131 -19.43 7.10 -4.99
N ARG A 132 -20.52 7.47 -5.67
CA ARG A 132 -21.73 6.66 -5.79
C ARG A 132 -21.53 5.42 -6.69
N THR A 133 -20.67 5.50 -7.70
CA THR A 133 -20.41 4.41 -8.66
C THR A 133 -19.21 3.54 -8.32
N ASN A 134 -18.45 3.90 -7.27
CA ASN A 134 -17.29 3.16 -6.82
C ASN A 134 -17.71 1.85 -6.12
N LEU A 135 -17.29 0.73 -6.71
CA LEU A 135 -17.63 -0.62 -6.27
C LEU A 135 -17.13 -0.95 -4.86
N THR A 136 -16.06 -0.29 -4.40
CA THR A 136 -15.44 -0.53 -3.09
C THR A 136 -15.78 0.53 -2.04
N ASN A 137 -16.72 1.43 -2.33
CA ASN A 137 -17.00 2.59 -1.49
C ASN A 137 -17.44 2.24 -0.06
N ASP A 138 -18.16 1.12 0.12
CA ASP A 138 -18.80 0.78 1.38
C ASP A 138 -17.94 -0.11 2.28
N ILE A 139 -16.77 -0.56 1.80
CA ILE A 139 -15.86 -1.46 2.55
C ILE A 139 -15.47 -0.85 3.89
N VAL A 140 -14.93 0.38 3.90
CA VAL A 140 -14.49 1.05 5.13
C VAL A 140 -15.66 1.25 6.10
N TYR A 141 -16.83 1.63 5.59
CA TYR A 141 -18.02 1.83 6.42
C TYR A 141 -18.47 0.51 7.07
N LYS A 142 -18.53 -0.57 6.30
CA LYS A 142 -18.93 -1.89 6.76
C LYS A 142 -17.95 -2.45 7.79
N LEU A 143 -16.64 -2.35 7.53
CA LEU A 143 -15.58 -2.75 8.46
C LEU A 143 -15.68 -2.01 9.79
N ARG A 144 -15.86 -0.69 9.79
CA ARG A 144 -16.04 0.11 11.02
C ARG A 144 -17.30 -0.26 11.80
N LYS A 145 -18.36 -0.69 11.11
CA LYS A 145 -19.62 -1.09 11.74
C LYS A 145 -19.54 -2.48 12.37
N ASP A 146 -18.91 -3.41 11.66
CA ASP A 146 -18.95 -4.83 12.00
C ASP A 146 -17.73 -5.28 12.80
N SER A 147 -16.67 -4.46 12.88
CA SER A 147 -15.42 -4.81 13.55
C SER A 147 -14.84 -3.64 14.32
N ASN A 148 -14.20 -3.95 15.45
CA ASN A 148 -13.48 -2.95 16.26
C ASN A 148 -12.08 -2.71 15.68
N ILE A 149 -12.01 -2.09 14.50
CA ILE A 149 -10.75 -1.85 13.77
C ILE A 149 -10.26 -0.43 14.05
N GLU A 150 -9.02 -0.34 14.54
CA GLU A 150 -8.30 0.90 14.73
C GLU A 150 -7.94 1.55 13.39
N MET A 151 -8.18 2.86 13.26
CA MET A 151 -7.81 3.67 12.09
C MET A 151 -8.16 3.00 10.75
N CYS A 152 -9.37 2.44 10.67
CA CYS A 152 -9.87 1.81 9.44
C CYS A 152 -10.08 2.89 8.35
N THR A 153 -9.08 3.11 7.50
CA THR A 153 -9.10 4.04 6.35
C THR A 153 -8.98 3.25 5.03
N LYS A 154 -8.92 3.96 3.89
CA LYS A 154 -8.60 3.31 2.62
C LYS A 154 -7.18 2.73 2.61
N ALA A 155 -6.20 3.43 3.18
CA ALA A 155 -4.83 2.91 3.28
C ALA A 155 -4.81 1.59 4.07
N TRP A 156 -5.58 1.51 5.16
CA TRP A 156 -5.80 0.26 5.91
C TRP A 156 -6.33 -0.86 5.01
N THR A 157 -7.38 -0.61 4.23
CA THR A 157 -7.96 -1.65 3.36
C THR A 157 -7.03 -2.09 2.23
N LYS A 158 -6.23 -1.15 1.68
CA LYS A 158 -5.29 -1.46 0.60
C LYS A 158 -4.21 -2.43 1.06
N ILE A 159 -3.57 -2.15 2.20
CA ILE A 159 -2.49 -3.02 2.69
C ILE A 159 -3.04 -4.37 3.18
N THR A 160 -4.23 -4.41 3.80
CA THR A 160 -4.89 -5.67 4.18
C THR A 160 -5.19 -6.53 2.96
N GLU A 161 -5.63 -5.95 1.85
CA GLU A 161 -5.84 -6.66 0.59
C GLU A 161 -4.54 -7.28 0.07
N LEU A 162 -3.42 -6.55 0.17
CA LEU A 162 -2.10 -7.06 -0.21
C LEU A 162 -1.65 -8.20 0.72
N TYR A 163 -1.86 -8.10 2.04
CA TYR A 163 -1.53 -9.17 2.98
C TYR A 163 -2.33 -10.45 2.74
N ASN A 164 -3.60 -10.35 2.37
CA ASN A 164 -4.42 -11.50 1.97
C ASN A 164 -3.98 -12.11 0.63
N LYS A 165 -3.44 -11.30 -0.27
CA LYS A 165 -3.02 -11.74 -1.61
C LYS A 165 -1.63 -12.38 -1.63
N TYR A 166 -0.72 -11.90 -0.79
CA TYR A 166 0.69 -12.29 -0.78
C TYR A 166 1.07 -12.87 0.58
N ASP A 167 0.95 -14.19 0.71
CA ASP A 167 1.24 -14.93 1.94
C ASP A 167 2.65 -14.67 2.48
N GLU A 168 3.62 -14.34 1.62
CA GLU A 168 5.00 -14.05 2.01
C GLU A 168 5.16 -12.74 2.79
N LEU A 169 4.21 -11.79 2.68
CA LEU A 169 4.28 -10.52 3.42
C LEU A 169 4.12 -10.74 4.93
N ILE A 170 3.23 -11.65 5.31
CA ILE A 170 3.02 -12.09 6.69
C ILE A 170 3.01 -13.62 6.68
N PRO A 171 4.18 -14.29 6.71
CA PRO A 171 4.29 -15.74 6.49
C PRO A 171 3.74 -16.56 7.66
N ASN A 172 3.48 -17.85 7.45
CA ASN A 172 3.18 -18.76 8.57
C ASN A 172 4.47 -19.10 9.31
N LEU A 173 4.82 -18.31 10.33
CA LEU A 173 5.96 -18.56 11.19
C LEU A 173 5.62 -19.64 12.21
N LYS A 174 6.60 -20.48 12.51
CA LYS A 174 6.54 -21.41 13.63
C LYS A 174 7.25 -20.76 14.81
N ASP A 175 6.84 -21.14 16.01
CA ASP A 175 7.46 -20.65 17.24
C ASP A 175 8.98 -20.85 17.18
N GLU A 176 9.70 -19.75 17.33
CA GLU A 176 11.10 -19.79 17.73
C GLU A 176 11.14 -19.70 19.26
N TYR A 177 12.22 -20.24 19.84
CA TYR A 177 12.50 -20.35 21.28
C TYR A 177 11.65 -19.44 22.18
N ASP A 178 10.93 -20.05 23.13
CA ASP A 178 10.01 -19.45 24.13
C ASP A 178 8.50 -19.42 23.79
N ASN A 179 8.02 -20.19 22.80
CA ASN A 179 6.60 -20.21 22.38
C ASN A 179 6.06 -18.80 22.10
N CYS A 180 6.87 -17.95 21.44
CA CYS A 180 6.50 -16.58 21.10
C CYS A 180 7.05 -16.18 19.72
N ILE A 181 6.18 -15.93 18.75
CA ILE A 181 6.61 -15.44 17.43
C ILE A 181 7.13 -14.00 17.59
N ARG A 182 8.37 -13.77 17.18
CA ARG A 182 8.95 -12.41 17.07
C ARG A 182 8.82 -11.91 15.64
N PHE A 183 8.22 -10.74 15.48
CA PHE A 183 8.05 -10.10 14.17
C PHE A 183 8.47 -8.64 14.26
N TYR A 184 9.35 -8.21 13.36
CA TYR A 184 9.85 -6.84 13.30
C TYR A 184 9.41 -6.18 12.00
N THR A 185 8.82 -4.99 12.09
CA THR A 185 8.38 -4.21 10.92
C THR A 185 8.92 -2.78 10.96
N LEU A 186 9.08 -2.20 9.78
CA LEU A 186 9.43 -0.79 9.59
C LEU A 186 8.42 -0.15 8.65
N HIS A 187 7.91 1.02 9.02
CA HIS A 187 6.87 1.73 8.28
C HIS A 187 7.39 3.12 7.89
N LEU A 188 7.65 3.34 6.60
CA LEU A 188 8.29 4.54 6.06
C LEU A 188 7.26 5.52 5.53
N CYS A 189 7.39 6.79 5.89
CA CYS A 189 6.47 7.86 5.48
C CYS A 189 5.00 7.61 5.86
N GLU A 190 4.76 6.86 6.93
CA GLU A 190 3.47 6.24 7.24
C GLU A 190 2.59 7.05 8.20
N GLY A 191 2.76 8.37 8.24
CA GLY A 191 1.85 9.23 8.98
C GLY A 191 0.47 9.25 8.28
N PRO A 192 -0.66 9.03 8.98
CA PRO A 192 -0.85 8.99 10.44
C PRO A 192 -0.78 7.60 11.09
N GLY A 193 -0.54 6.53 10.32
CA GLY A 193 -0.27 5.17 10.82
C GLY A 193 -1.26 4.10 10.35
N ALA A 194 -2.08 4.37 9.32
CA ALA A 194 -3.16 3.47 8.93
C ALA A 194 -2.67 2.07 8.53
N MET A 195 -1.55 1.95 7.81
CA MET A 195 -0.99 0.63 7.48
C MET A 195 -0.35 -0.05 8.70
N ILE A 196 0.13 0.71 9.68
CA ILE A 196 0.63 0.18 10.96
C ILE A 196 -0.52 -0.50 11.72
N CYS A 197 -1.67 0.17 11.84
CA CYS A 197 -2.87 -0.41 12.47
C CYS A 197 -3.39 -1.64 11.70
N ALA A 198 -3.33 -1.63 10.36
CA ALA A 198 -3.69 -2.78 9.54
C ALA A 198 -2.73 -3.97 9.77
N THR A 199 -1.43 -3.69 9.86
CA THR A 199 -0.39 -4.68 10.16
C THR A 199 -0.62 -5.29 11.54
N ASN A 200 -0.88 -4.46 12.56
CA ASN A 200 -1.25 -4.94 13.89
C ASN A 200 -2.45 -5.88 13.85
N HIS A 201 -3.53 -5.45 13.19
CA HIS A 201 -4.76 -6.23 13.09
C HIS A 201 -4.52 -7.58 12.44
N PHE A 202 -3.82 -7.61 11.31
CA PHE A 202 -3.56 -8.82 10.55
C PHE A 202 -2.64 -9.79 11.29
N LEU A 203 -1.57 -9.28 11.90
CA LEU A 203 -0.66 -10.08 12.71
C LEU A 203 -1.38 -10.70 13.91
N ARG A 204 -2.25 -9.95 14.58
CA ARG A 204 -3.04 -10.44 15.73
C ARG A 204 -4.11 -11.44 15.33
N GLN A 205 -4.70 -11.31 14.15
CA GLN A 205 -5.60 -12.34 13.61
C GLN A 205 -4.84 -13.64 13.31
N LYS A 206 -3.60 -13.53 12.80
CA LYS A 206 -2.82 -14.69 12.35
C LYS A 206 -2.13 -15.44 13.49
N TYR A 207 -1.58 -14.73 14.46
CA TYR A 207 -0.75 -15.30 15.53
C TYR A 207 -1.37 -15.17 16.92
N GLU A 208 -2.53 -14.52 17.03
CA GLU A 208 -3.25 -14.32 18.29
C GLU A 208 -2.38 -13.70 19.39
N THR A 209 -2.32 -14.37 20.55
CA THR A 209 -1.53 -13.95 21.72
C THR A 209 -0.06 -14.40 21.64
N ASN A 210 0.26 -15.29 20.71
CA ASN A 210 1.59 -15.86 20.49
C ASN A 210 2.46 -14.94 19.61
N LEU A 211 2.46 -13.63 19.90
CA LEU A 211 3.15 -12.64 19.08
C LEU A 211 3.76 -11.53 19.93
N ASN A 212 5.07 -11.41 19.81
CA ASN A 212 5.85 -10.25 20.20
C ASN A 212 6.20 -9.43 18.93
N TRP A 213 5.35 -8.46 18.63
CA TRP A 213 5.53 -7.57 17.49
C TRP A 213 6.28 -6.31 17.90
N HIS A 214 7.41 -6.09 17.24
CA HIS A 214 8.21 -4.88 17.33
C HIS A 214 8.02 -4.10 16.03
N TRP A 215 7.85 -2.80 16.14
CA TRP A 215 7.72 -1.95 14.97
C TRP A 215 8.36 -0.60 15.21
N MET A 216 8.85 -0.02 14.14
CA MET A 216 9.34 1.36 14.08
C MET A 216 8.66 2.04 12.90
N ALA A 217 8.37 3.34 13.02
CA ALA A 217 7.81 4.12 11.93
C ALA A 217 8.53 5.45 11.75
N THR A 218 8.49 5.97 10.53
CA THR A 218 8.97 7.30 10.18
C THR A 218 7.90 8.04 9.41
N THR A 219 7.89 9.35 9.56
CA THR A 219 7.11 10.30 8.76
C THR A 219 7.72 11.69 8.98
N LEU A 220 7.37 12.67 8.15
CA LEU A 220 7.74 14.06 8.43
C LEU A 220 7.21 14.43 9.81
N ASN A 221 8.08 14.96 10.67
CA ASN A 221 7.71 15.29 12.03
C ASN A 221 6.67 16.43 12.05
N PRO A 222 5.41 16.17 12.47
CA PRO A 222 4.37 17.20 12.47
C PRO A 222 4.64 18.30 13.51
N TYR A 223 5.57 18.07 14.44
CA TYR A 223 5.92 19.01 15.51
C TYR A 223 7.21 19.79 15.23
N ASN A 224 7.80 19.66 14.04
CA ASN A 224 9.01 20.38 13.66
C ASN A 224 8.66 21.60 12.80
N GLU A 225 9.00 22.79 13.28
CA GLU A 225 8.72 24.07 12.61
C GLU A 225 9.41 24.24 11.25
N ALA A 226 10.46 23.46 10.96
CA ALA A 226 11.13 23.48 9.66
C ALA A 226 10.37 22.74 8.55
N ASN A 227 9.35 21.94 8.91
CA ASN A 227 8.53 21.22 7.94
C ASN A 227 7.40 22.09 7.41
N ASP A 228 7.03 21.87 6.14
CA ASP A 228 5.92 22.57 5.52
C ASP A 228 4.59 22.23 6.20
N THR A 229 3.88 23.27 6.65
CA THR A 229 2.53 23.16 7.24
C THR A 229 1.51 22.47 6.33
N GLN A 230 1.67 22.54 5.00
CA GLN A 230 0.80 21.85 4.05
C GLN A 230 1.10 20.35 3.95
N ALA A 231 2.30 19.91 4.35
CA ALA A 231 2.67 18.50 4.44
C ALA A 231 2.35 17.89 5.82
N MET A 232 1.76 18.65 6.74
CA MET A 232 1.46 18.18 8.10
C MET A 232 0.20 17.30 8.16
N LEU A 233 0.26 16.31 9.05
CA LEU A 233 -0.81 15.34 9.25
C LEU A 233 -2.05 15.98 9.88
N ILE A 234 -3.22 15.64 9.34
CA ILE A 234 -4.52 16.11 9.87
C ILE A 234 -4.87 15.41 11.19
N ASP A 235 -4.35 14.20 11.43
CA ASP A 235 -4.60 13.40 12.63
C ASP A 235 -3.30 12.81 13.17
N ASP A 236 -2.85 13.27 14.33
CA ASP A 236 -1.60 12.88 14.97
C ASP A 236 -1.80 12.03 16.23
N ARG A 237 -3.05 11.72 16.60
CA ARG A 237 -3.37 11.06 17.89
C ARG A 237 -2.65 9.72 18.05
N PHE A 238 -2.64 8.91 16.98
CA PHE A 238 -1.91 7.64 16.99
C PHE A 238 -0.40 7.86 17.19
N ILE A 239 0.17 8.89 16.57
CA ILE A 239 1.58 9.26 16.74
C ILE A 239 1.87 9.65 18.19
N VAL A 240 1.05 10.51 18.79
CA VAL A 240 1.20 10.94 20.19
C VAL A 240 1.18 9.73 21.13
N GLU A 241 0.19 8.85 20.98
CA GLU A 241 0.02 7.67 21.85
C GLU A 241 1.14 6.64 21.68
N THR A 242 1.77 6.60 20.48
CA THR A 242 2.82 5.63 20.14
C THR A 242 4.19 6.27 19.94
N MET A 243 4.41 7.49 20.42
CA MET A 243 5.57 8.35 20.12
C MET A 243 6.94 7.65 20.22
N LYS A 244 7.08 6.69 21.15
CA LYS A 244 8.33 5.92 21.34
C LYS A 244 8.71 5.02 20.16
N GLN A 245 7.76 4.70 19.29
CA GLN A 245 7.98 3.88 18.09
C GLN A 245 8.24 4.73 16.84
N TRP A 246 8.10 6.05 16.94
CA TRP A 246 8.34 6.98 15.83
C TRP A 246 9.78 7.49 15.87
N TYR A 247 10.48 7.31 14.76
CA TYR A 247 11.84 7.79 14.55
C TYR A 247 11.83 8.98 13.59
N PHE A 248 12.04 10.18 14.13
CA PHE A 248 12.06 11.44 13.35
C PHE A 248 13.45 11.84 12.85
N GLY A 249 14.41 10.91 12.86
CA GLY A 249 15.77 11.21 12.42
C GLY A 249 16.62 11.95 13.47
N VAL A 250 17.90 12.08 13.16
CA VAL A 250 18.87 12.76 14.04
C VAL A 250 18.60 14.27 14.11
N ASP A 251 18.08 14.82 13.01
CA ASP A 251 17.69 16.23 12.90
C ASP A 251 16.24 16.50 13.34
N ASN A 252 15.53 15.46 13.79
CA ASN A 252 14.14 15.52 14.22
C ASN A 252 13.15 16.00 13.14
N THR A 253 13.52 16.05 11.86
CA THR A 253 12.65 16.49 10.76
C THR A 253 11.75 15.37 10.25
N GLY A 254 12.18 14.12 10.38
CA GLY A 254 11.54 12.97 9.76
C GLY A 254 11.71 12.89 8.24
N ASN A 255 12.55 13.76 7.65
CA ASN A 255 12.77 13.78 6.21
C ASN A 255 13.59 12.54 5.79
N ILE A 256 12.94 11.63 5.05
CA ILE A 256 13.54 10.38 4.58
C ILE A 256 14.64 10.61 3.53
N ILE A 257 14.62 11.73 2.81
CA ILE A 257 15.65 12.09 1.83
C ILE A 257 16.97 12.48 2.53
N ASN A 258 16.93 12.79 3.83
CA ASN A 258 18.16 13.06 4.58
C ASN A 258 18.93 11.76 4.85
N ARG A 259 20.09 11.61 4.20
CA ARG A 259 21.02 10.47 4.37
C ARG A 259 21.42 10.19 5.82
N THR A 260 21.47 11.22 6.67
CA THR A 260 21.79 11.05 8.10
C THR A 260 20.63 10.37 8.84
N ASN A 261 19.39 10.70 8.47
CA ASN A 261 18.20 10.07 9.04
C ASN A 261 18.09 8.61 8.58
N ILE A 262 18.36 8.32 7.31
CA ILE A 262 18.45 6.94 6.80
C ILE A 262 19.46 6.12 7.60
N ARG A 263 20.67 6.65 7.81
CA ARG A 263 21.69 5.96 8.62
C ARG A 263 21.26 5.76 10.07
N GLY A 264 20.47 6.67 10.61
CA GLY A 264 19.84 6.55 11.92
C GLY A 264 18.92 5.34 12.00
N ILE A 265 18.01 5.21 11.03
CA ILE A 265 17.10 4.05 10.90
C ILE A 265 17.90 2.75 10.83
N TRP A 266 18.95 2.69 10.00
CA TRP A 266 19.76 1.48 9.86
C TRP A 266 20.46 1.05 11.15
N LYS A 267 20.81 1.99 12.03
CA LYS A 267 21.43 1.66 13.33
C LYS A 267 20.45 0.96 14.27
N GLU A 268 19.17 1.28 14.17
CA GLU A 268 18.11 0.60 14.94
C GLU A 268 17.77 -0.78 14.33
N CYS A 269 18.04 -0.98 13.03
CA CYS A 269 17.77 -2.22 12.30
C CYS A 269 19.06 -3.03 12.01
N VAL A 270 19.72 -3.54 13.05
CA VAL A 270 20.93 -4.39 12.93
C VAL A 270 20.73 -5.77 13.55
N ASP A 271 21.50 -6.76 13.07
CA ASP A 271 21.52 -8.14 13.57
C ASP A 271 20.11 -8.74 13.78
N GLU A 272 19.75 -9.04 15.02
CA GLU A 272 18.46 -9.60 15.43
C GLU A 272 17.27 -8.63 15.29
N ASN A 273 17.53 -7.34 15.08
CA ASN A 273 16.54 -6.28 14.87
C ASN A 273 16.31 -5.95 13.39
N LYS A 274 16.95 -6.68 12.47
CA LYS A 274 16.63 -6.58 11.03
C LYS A 274 15.18 -6.97 10.78
N VAL A 275 14.47 -6.15 10.01
CA VAL A 275 13.01 -6.27 9.88
C VAL A 275 12.58 -7.31 8.85
N GLN A 276 11.46 -7.96 9.12
CA GLN A 276 10.80 -8.92 8.24
C GLN A 276 10.03 -8.23 7.10
N LEU A 277 9.44 -7.08 7.41
CA LEU A 277 8.56 -6.36 6.50
C LEU A 277 8.84 -4.86 6.60
N VAL A 278 8.98 -4.24 5.44
CA VAL A 278 8.96 -2.78 5.31
C VAL A 278 7.70 -2.41 4.52
N THR A 279 6.93 -1.43 5.01
CA THR A 279 5.92 -0.74 4.20
C THR A 279 6.33 0.72 4.00
N ALA A 280 5.94 1.31 2.87
CA ALA A 280 6.31 2.66 2.48
C ALA A 280 5.15 3.36 1.77
N ASP A 281 4.78 4.54 2.26
CA ASP A 281 3.67 5.38 1.75
C ASP A 281 4.15 6.82 1.47
N GLY A 282 5.36 6.95 0.93
CA GLY A 282 5.98 8.21 0.59
C GLY A 282 5.33 8.90 -0.61
N SER A 283 4.55 9.94 -0.35
CA SER A 283 3.93 10.76 -1.39
C SER A 283 4.13 12.26 -1.16
N LYS A 284 3.78 13.06 -2.17
CA LYS A 284 3.67 14.52 -2.09
C LYS A 284 2.31 14.94 -2.63
N ASP A 285 1.78 16.04 -2.12
CA ASP A 285 0.59 16.64 -2.71
C ASP A 285 0.88 17.03 -4.17
N SER A 286 0.08 16.49 -5.07
CA SER A 286 0.15 16.70 -6.51
C SER A 286 -1.17 17.22 -7.05
N SER A 287 -2.06 17.74 -6.19
CA SER A 287 -3.38 18.24 -6.57
C SER A 287 -3.32 19.31 -7.67
N ASP A 288 -2.27 20.13 -7.70
CA ASP A 288 -2.03 21.15 -8.74
C ASP A 288 -1.57 20.56 -10.08
N ASN A 289 -0.85 19.42 -10.08
CA ASN A 289 -0.41 18.76 -11.30
C ASN A 289 -0.32 17.22 -11.14
N PRO A 290 -1.46 16.52 -11.19
CA PRO A 290 -1.49 15.06 -10.99
C PRO A 290 -0.73 14.27 -12.06
N ASN A 291 -0.50 14.87 -13.23
CA ASN A 291 0.19 14.22 -14.34
C ASN A 291 1.71 14.12 -14.10
N GLU A 292 2.27 14.98 -13.25
CA GLU A 292 3.70 15.00 -12.90
C GLU A 292 3.99 14.33 -11.54
N GLN A 293 2.98 13.69 -10.93
CA GLN A 293 3.13 13.02 -9.64
C GLN A 293 4.25 11.97 -9.65
N GLU A 294 4.39 11.21 -10.74
CA GLU A 294 5.42 10.17 -10.88
C GLU A 294 6.84 10.75 -10.73
N ALA A 295 7.15 11.82 -11.46
CA ALA A 295 8.43 12.50 -11.37
C ALA A 295 8.62 13.19 -10.01
N GLY A 296 7.56 13.79 -9.46
CA GLY A 296 7.60 14.55 -8.20
C GLY A 296 7.95 13.72 -6.95
N VAL A 297 7.63 12.42 -6.95
CA VAL A 297 7.92 11.50 -5.83
C VAL A 297 9.17 10.64 -6.05
N ALA A 298 9.82 10.68 -7.22
CA ALA A 298 10.92 9.78 -7.56
C ALA A 298 12.07 9.77 -6.54
N GLU A 299 12.41 10.93 -5.97
CA GLU A 299 13.45 11.06 -4.94
C GLU A 299 13.03 10.43 -3.60
N ILE A 300 11.75 10.55 -3.22
CA ILE A 300 11.20 9.91 -2.02
C ILE A 300 11.25 8.39 -2.21
N LEU A 301 10.71 7.87 -3.32
CA LEU A 301 10.67 6.45 -3.59
C LEU A 301 12.08 5.84 -3.59
N PHE A 302 13.07 6.54 -4.17
CA PHE A 302 14.45 6.09 -4.11
C PHE A 302 14.99 6.05 -2.66
N ALA A 303 14.75 7.10 -1.87
CA ALA A 303 15.16 7.13 -0.47
C ALA A 303 14.51 6.00 0.36
N GLU A 304 13.24 5.69 0.11
CA GLU A 304 12.53 4.57 0.76
C GLU A 304 13.12 3.22 0.37
N VAL A 305 13.42 2.98 -0.92
CA VAL A 305 14.09 1.76 -1.37
C VAL A 305 15.44 1.57 -0.70
N ILE A 306 16.26 2.63 -0.66
CA ILE A 306 17.58 2.58 -0.01
C ILE A 306 17.44 2.34 1.49
N THR A 307 16.46 2.97 2.14
CA THR A 307 16.16 2.74 3.55
C THR A 307 15.75 1.28 3.81
N ALA A 308 14.87 0.73 2.97
CA ALA A 308 14.41 -0.65 3.06
C ALA A 308 15.55 -1.66 2.90
N PHE A 309 16.41 -1.48 1.88
CA PHE A 309 17.58 -2.33 1.66
C PHE A 309 18.52 -2.41 2.87
N GLY A 310 18.75 -1.28 3.55
CA GLY A 310 19.57 -1.25 4.76
C GLY A 310 18.88 -1.73 6.02
N SER A 311 17.57 -1.94 6.01
CA SER A 311 16.79 -2.33 7.20
C SER A 311 16.28 -3.77 7.16
N LEU A 312 16.03 -4.31 5.96
CA LEU A 312 15.49 -5.66 5.76
C LEU A 312 16.48 -6.75 6.12
N ARG A 313 15.96 -7.82 6.73
CA ARG A 313 16.65 -9.11 6.80
C ARG A 313 16.62 -9.82 5.44
N GLN A 314 17.56 -10.73 5.21
CA GLN A 314 17.47 -11.65 4.06
C GLN A 314 16.18 -12.50 4.17
N GLY A 315 15.47 -12.65 3.06
CA GLY A 315 14.13 -13.25 3.00
C GLY A 315 12.99 -12.31 3.41
N GLY A 316 13.27 -11.05 3.79
CA GLY A 316 12.25 -10.06 4.11
C GLY A 316 11.46 -9.57 2.89
N CYS A 317 10.39 -8.83 3.16
CA CYS A 317 9.46 -8.30 2.16
C CYS A 317 9.35 -6.77 2.24
N TYR A 318 9.05 -6.14 1.10
CA TYR A 318 8.88 -4.70 0.98
C TYR A 318 7.64 -4.37 0.16
N VAL A 319 6.81 -3.47 0.66
CA VAL A 319 5.64 -2.92 -0.03
C VAL A 319 5.80 -1.41 -0.13
N MET A 320 5.73 -0.86 -1.34
CA MET A 320 5.93 0.57 -1.59
C MET A 320 4.80 1.10 -2.47
N GLU A 321 4.12 2.15 -2.01
CA GLU A 321 3.20 2.90 -2.86
C GLU A 321 3.97 3.60 -3.99
N MET A 322 3.38 3.57 -5.18
CA MET A 322 3.90 4.27 -6.34
C MET A 322 2.75 4.69 -7.28
N PHE A 323 3.08 5.42 -8.34
CA PHE A 323 2.08 6.00 -9.24
C PHE A 323 2.20 5.42 -10.65
N ASN A 324 2.18 6.30 -11.67
CA ASN A 324 2.37 5.89 -13.05
C ASN A 324 3.76 5.23 -13.25
N LEU A 325 3.96 4.60 -14.42
CA LEU A 325 5.11 3.74 -14.71
C LEU A 325 5.84 4.15 -16.01
N PHE A 326 5.82 5.45 -16.36
CA PHE A 326 6.29 5.93 -17.66
C PHE A 326 7.71 6.49 -17.64
N GLU A 327 8.17 6.98 -16.49
CA GLU A 327 9.42 7.72 -16.37
C GLU A 327 10.63 6.79 -16.25
N CYS A 328 11.76 7.23 -16.82
CA CYS A 328 13.03 6.50 -16.76
C CYS A 328 13.44 6.16 -15.31
N HIS A 329 13.22 7.09 -14.38
CA HIS A 329 13.50 6.88 -12.96
C HIS A 329 12.71 5.71 -12.38
N THR A 330 11.43 5.59 -12.72
CA THR A 330 10.56 4.49 -12.29
C THR A 330 11.01 3.16 -12.88
N VAL A 331 11.34 3.14 -14.17
CA VAL A 331 11.89 1.94 -14.84
C VAL A 331 13.17 1.47 -14.16
N CYS A 332 14.10 2.39 -13.90
CA CYS A 332 15.34 2.11 -13.19
C CYS A 332 15.11 1.63 -11.75
N LEU A 333 14.16 2.23 -11.04
CA LEU A 333 13.86 1.88 -9.65
C LEU A 333 13.26 0.47 -9.55
N ILE A 334 12.32 0.12 -10.43
CA ILE A 334 11.77 -1.25 -10.48
C ILE A 334 12.87 -2.23 -10.89
N TYR A 335 13.72 -1.88 -11.85
CA TYR A 335 14.86 -2.71 -12.21
C TYR A 335 15.77 -2.98 -11.00
N LEU A 336 16.11 -1.94 -10.23
CA LEU A 336 16.88 -2.07 -8.99
C LEU A 336 16.22 -3.05 -8.01
N LEU A 337 14.90 -2.97 -7.82
CA LEU A 337 14.16 -3.90 -6.98
C LEU A 337 14.29 -5.35 -7.48
N THR A 338 14.23 -5.60 -8.79
CA THR A 338 14.39 -6.96 -9.35
C THR A 338 15.77 -7.57 -9.15
N LEU A 339 16.80 -6.73 -8.92
CA LEU A 339 18.15 -7.22 -8.61
C LEU A 339 18.24 -7.77 -7.19
N PHE A 340 17.45 -7.22 -6.26
CA PHE A 340 17.57 -7.49 -4.83
C PHE A 340 16.42 -8.30 -4.22
N PHE A 341 15.37 -8.60 -4.99
CA PHE A 341 14.26 -9.45 -4.55
C PHE A 341 14.03 -10.59 -5.54
N ASP A 342 13.61 -11.75 -5.05
CA ASP A 342 13.29 -12.88 -5.93
C ASP A 342 12.00 -12.66 -6.72
N HIS A 343 11.04 -11.96 -6.13
CA HIS A 343 9.76 -11.69 -6.75
C HIS A 343 9.39 -10.22 -6.60
N VAL A 344 9.22 -9.54 -7.73
CA VAL A 344 8.71 -8.17 -7.80
C VAL A 344 7.40 -8.19 -8.58
N SER A 345 6.39 -7.55 -8.03
CA SER A 345 5.08 -7.41 -8.67
C SER A 345 4.57 -5.99 -8.48
N ILE A 346 3.88 -5.44 -9.48
CA ILE A 346 3.08 -4.23 -9.30
C ILE A 346 1.64 -4.67 -9.09
N SER A 347 1.00 -4.15 -8.06
CA SER A 347 -0.39 -4.47 -7.70
C SER A 347 -1.21 -3.21 -7.54
N LYS A 348 -2.49 -3.25 -7.94
CA LYS A 348 -3.46 -2.20 -7.62
C LYS A 348 -4.62 -2.79 -6.81
N PRO A 349 -4.63 -2.62 -5.47
CA PRO A 349 -5.74 -3.05 -4.63
C PRO A 349 -7.09 -2.53 -5.15
N ALA A 350 -8.15 -3.32 -5.05
CA ALA A 350 -9.52 -2.94 -5.38
C ALA A 350 -10.01 -1.74 -4.58
N SER A 351 -9.57 -1.64 -3.32
CA SER A 351 -9.90 -0.52 -2.43
C SER A 351 -9.19 0.79 -2.78
N SER A 352 -8.16 0.75 -3.65
CA SER A 352 -7.58 1.93 -4.28
C SER A 352 -8.51 2.47 -5.39
N PRO A 353 -8.74 3.80 -5.48
CA PRO A 353 -9.57 4.36 -6.55
C PRO A 353 -9.15 3.89 -7.94
N ALA A 354 -10.05 3.24 -8.68
CA ALA A 354 -9.73 2.62 -9.96
C ALA A 354 -9.27 3.62 -11.04
N SER A 355 -9.69 4.90 -10.93
CA SER A 355 -9.33 5.97 -11.86
C SER A 355 -8.05 6.73 -11.49
N ASN A 356 -7.40 6.45 -10.35
CA ASN A 356 -6.12 7.08 -10.00
C ASN A 356 -4.91 6.24 -10.45
N ALA A 357 -3.74 6.87 -10.46
CA ALA A 357 -2.47 6.27 -10.85
C ALA A 357 -1.85 5.34 -9.80
N GLU A 358 -2.41 5.31 -8.59
CA GLU A 358 -1.83 4.62 -7.45
C GLU A 358 -1.74 3.11 -7.67
N THR A 359 -0.54 2.57 -7.46
CA THR A 359 -0.19 1.16 -7.50
C THR A 359 0.83 0.87 -6.39
N TYR A 360 1.15 -0.41 -6.17
CA TYR A 360 2.07 -0.85 -5.13
C TYR A 360 3.11 -1.79 -5.72
N ALA A 361 4.40 -1.50 -5.51
CA ALA A 361 5.45 -2.48 -5.72
C ALA A 361 5.47 -3.44 -4.52
N VAL A 362 5.20 -4.73 -4.78
CA VAL A 362 5.25 -5.81 -3.81
C VAL A 362 6.48 -6.67 -4.09
N CYS A 363 7.48 -6.51 -3.24
CA CYS A 363 8.78 -7.14 -3.35
C CYS A 363 8.95 -8.19 -2.27
N ARG A 364 9.25 -9.44 -2.65
CA ARG A 364 9.29 -10.59 -1.75
C ARG A 364 10.62 -11.32 -1.84
N ASN A 365 11.05 -11.87 -0.70
CA ASN A 365 12.31 -12.58 -0.53
C ASN A 365 13.53 -11.72 -0.89
N PHE A 366 13.85 -10.76 -0.02
CA PHE A 366 15.04 -9.93 -0.15
C PHE A 366 16.31 -10.78 -0.16
N ARG A 367 17.16 -10.63 -1.18
CA ARG A 367 18.40 -11.39 -1.36
C ARG A 367 19.53 -10.95 -0.43
N GLY A 368 19.39 -9.77 0.18
CA GLY A 368 20.47 -9.12 0.93
C GLY A 368 21.27 -8.16 0.04
N ILE A 369 21.99 -7.25 0.69
CA ILE A 369 22.85 -6.26 0.04
C ILE A 369 24.12 -6.10 0.88
N SER A 370 25.28 -5.97 0.23
CA SER A 370 26.51 -5.66 0.95
C SER A 370 26.53 -4.19 1.37
N MET A 371 27.19 -3.90 2.50
CA MET A 371 27.28 -2.54 3.02
C MET A 371 27.97 -1.58 2.05
N ASP A 372 28.93 -2.06 1.23
CA ASP A 372 29.61 -1.25 0.22
C ASP A 372 28.67 -0.81 -0.90
N VAL A 373 27.89 -1.75 -1.44
CA VAL A 373 26.89 -1.46 -2.49
C VAL A 373 25.82 -0.53 -1.93
N LEU A 374 25.32 -0.80 -0.73
CA LEU A 374 24.33 0.04 -0.06
C LEU A 374 24.85 1.46 0.19
N ASN A 375 26.09 1.62 0.68
CA ASN A 375 26.70 2.93 0.86
C ASN A 375 26.94 3.66 -0.47
N ASN A 376 27.22 2.94 -1.55
CA ASN A 376 27.34 3.53 -2.89
C ASN A 376 25.99 4.05 -3.38
N LEU A 377 24.90 3.30 -3.21
CA LEU A 377 23.56 3.76 -3.52
C LEU A 377 23.15 4.98 -2.68
N LEU A 378 23.44 4.95 -1.37
CA LEU A 378 23.12 6.04 -0.45
C LEU A 378 23.75 7.38 -0.86
N LYS A 379 24.89 7.38 -1.55
CA LYS A 379 25.53 8.62 -2.01
C LYS A 379 24.58 9.46 -2.85
N PHE A 380 23.75 8.82 -3.68
CA PHE A 380 22.83 9.46 -4.62
C PHE A 380 21.51 9.95 -4.01
N VAL A 381 21.20 9.55 -2.77
CA VAL A 381 20.00 10.07 -2.07
C VAL A 381 20.20 11.55 -1.76
N GLY A 382 19.19 12.39 -2.06
CA GLY A 382 19.24 13.82 -1.82
C GLY A 382 20.09 14.61 -2.82
N GLN A 383 20.51 14.00 -3.92
CA GLN A 383 21.26 14.68 -4.97
C GLN A 383 20.31 15.17 -6.06
N SER A 384 19.60 16.28 -5.83
CA SER A 384 18.71 16.88 -6.85
C SER A 384 19.42 17.23 -8.17
N SER A 385 20.77 17.29 -8.18
CA SER A 385 21.61 17.45 -9.37
C SER A 385 21.63 16.24 -10.33
N SER A 386 21.07 15.09 -9.94
CA SER A 386 20.88 13.94 -10.84
C SER A 386 19.56 13.97 -11.60
N GLY A 387 18.76 15.04 -11.48
CA GLY A 387 17.43 15.14 -12.08
C GLY A 387 17.38 14.95 -13.61
N ASP A 388 18.51 15.14 -14.31
CA ASP A 388 18.64 14.93 -15.75
C ASP A 388 19.38 13.62 -16.13
N MET A 389 19.77 12.81 -15.14
CA MET A 389 20.59 11.62 -15.32
C MET A 389 19.82 10.34 -14.99
N ALA A 390 19.95 9.32 -15.84
CA ALA A 390 19.34 8.02 -15.58
C ALA A 390 20.14 7.28 -14.50
N MET A 391 19.45 6.69 -13.52
CA MET A 391 20.10 5.85 -12.49
C MET A 391 20.93 4.73 -13.14
N PHE A 392 20.36 4.00 -14.11
CA PHE A 392 21.09 3.03 -14.93
C PHE A 392 21.21 3.54 -16.36
N PRO A 393 22.38 3.40 -17.01
CA PRO A 393 22.45 3.54 -18.46
C PRO A 393 21.56 2.50 -19.14
N GLU A 394 20.92 2.88 -20.25
CA GLU A 394 19.92 2.05 -20.94
C GLU A 394 20.44 0.64 -21.26
N GLN A 395 21.72 0.54 -21.68
CA GLN A 395 22.39 -0.73 -22.02
C GLN A 395 22.49 -1.73 -20.86
N PHE A 396 22.42 -1.26 -19.60
CA PHE A 396 22.44 -2.12 -18.41
C PHE A 396 21.05 -2.52 -17.95
N VAL A 397 19.99 -1.92 -18.50
CA VAL A 397 18.62 -2.40 -18.30
C VAL A 397 18.32 -3.44 -19.39
N PRO A 398 18.09 -4.73 -19.06
CA PRO A 398 17.90 -5.75 -20.08
C PRO A 398 16.69 -5.47 -20.98
N ALA A 399 16.81 -5.77 -22.29
CA ALA A 399 15.73 -5.52 -23.24
C ALA A 399 14.44 -6.28 -22.91
N ASN A 400 14.56 -7.51 -22.40
CA ASN A 400 13.42 -8.30 -21.92
C ASN A 400 12.72 -7.63 -20.73
N PHE A 401 13.48 -7.04 -19.80
CA PHE A 401 12.91 -6.30 -18.68
C PHE A 401 12.20 -5.01 -19.16
N ARG A 402 12.81 -4.27 -20.10
CA ARG A 402 12.16 -3.09 -20.71
C ARG A 402 10.83 -3.46 -21.38
N GLU A 403 10.78 -4.61 -22.05
CA GLU A 403 9.53 -5.11 -22.64
C GLU A 403 8.48 -5.47 -21.57
N GLU A 404 8.89 -6.06 -20.44
CA GLU A 404 7.99 -6.30 -19.30
C GLU A 404 7.47 -4.99 -18.71
N MET A 405 8.30 -3.95 -18.62
CA MET A 405 7.90 -2.62 -18.18
C MET A 405 6.85 -1.98 -19.09
N ILE A 406 6.98 -2.15 -20.42
CA ILE A 406 5.95 -1.72 -21.38
C ILE A 406 4.65 -2.46 -21.10
N LYS A 407 4.67 -3.78 -21.01
CA LYS A 407 3.46 -4.59 -20.76
C LYS A 407 2.78 -4.26 -19.43
N CYS A 408 3.57 -4.05 -18.38
CA CYS A 408 3.09 -3.62 -17.08
C CYS A 408 2.36 -2.26 -17.19
N SER A 409 3.00 -1.29 -17.86
CA SER A 409 2.45 0.05 -18.05
C SER A 409 1.18 0.03 -18.91
N GLU A 410 1.15 -0.76 -19.97
CA GLU A 410 -0.04 -0.97 -20.82
C GLU A 410 -1.19 -1.53 -19.98
N PHE A 411 -0.93 -2.58 -19.19
CA PHE A 411 -1.94 -3.22 -18.35
C PHE A 411 -2.61 -2.23 -17.39
N PHE A 412 -1.84 -1.47 -16.61
CA PHE A 412 -2.43 -0.51 -15.66
C PHE A 412 -3.05 0.70 -16.35
N THR A 413 -2.48 1.17 -17.46
CA THR A 413 -3.05 2.27 -18.25
C THR A 413 -4.42 1.90 -18.82
N GLU A 414 -4.57 0.69 -19.37
CA GLU A 414 -5.83 0.19 -19.90
C GLU A 414 -6.90 0.11 -18.81
N ARG A 415 -6.57 -0.47 -17.65
CA ARG A 415 -7.49 -0.55 -16.51
C ARG A 415 -7.94 0.84 -16.03
N GLN A 416 -7.02 1.82 -15.99
CA GLN A 416 -7.36 3.19 -15.60
C GLN A 416 -8.29 3.85 -16.62
N ILE A 417 -8.00 3.72 -17.92
CA ILE A 417 -8.84 4.24 -19.00
C ILE A 417 -10.23 3.59 -18.98
N GLU A 418 -10.32 2.27 -18.83
CA GLU A 418 -11.58 1.54 -18.71
C GLU A 418 -12.41 2.04 -17.52
N SER A 419 -11.77 2.35 -16.39
CA SER A 419 -12.45 2.93 -15.22
C SER A 419 -12.93 4.36 -15.45
N ILE A 420 -12.17 5.19 -16.17
CA ILE A 420 -12.57 6.56 -16.53
C ILE A 420 -13.79 6.49 -17.46
N GLN A 421 -13.68 5.72 -18.55
CA GLN A 421 -14.77 5.56 -19.52
C GLN A 421 -16.02 4.98 -18.87
N ARG A 422 -15.87 4.01 -17.95
CA ARG A 422 -17.01 3.48 -17.20
C ARG A 422 -17.73 4.59 -16.44
N ASN A 423 -17.03 5.46 -15.74
CA ASN A 423 -17.68 6.53 -14.97
C ASN A 423 -18.35 7.56 -15.88
N LEU A 424 -17.77 7.88 -17.04
CA LEU A 424 -18.40 8.72 -18.05
C LEU A 424 -19.70 8.09 -18.59
N ASP A 425 -19.65 6.82 -19.00
CA ASP A 425 -20.82 6.11 -19.51
C ASP A 425 -21.94 6.03 -18.45
N LEU A 426 -21.56 5.81 -17.18
CA LEU A 426 -22.50 5.79 -16.07
C LEU A 426 -23.10 7.17 -15.78
N GLU A 427 -22.38 8.27 -16.02
CA GLU A 427 -22.92 9.62 -15.84
C GLU A 427 -23.99 9.92 -16.87
N ASP A 428 -23.69 9.63 -18.14
CA ASP A 428 -24.58 9.93 -19.27
C ASP A 428 -25.85 9.06 -19.27
N LYS A 429 -25.74 7.80 -18.83
CA LYS A 429 -26.82 6.82 -18.91
C LYS A 429 -27.55 6.62 -17.58
N TRP A 430 -27.26 7.40 -16.53
CA TRP A 430 -27.68 7.06 -15.16
C TRP A 430 -29.20 6.95 -14.97
N THR A 431 -29.70 5.73 -14.73
CA THR A 431 -31.13 5.47 -14.41
C THR A 431 -31.34 5.03 -12.96
N LYS A 432 -32.60 5.07 -12.49
CA LYS A 432 -32.98 4.51 -11.19
C LYS A 432 -32.68 3.00 -11.09
N SER A 433 -32.94 2.26 -12.18
CA SER A 433 -32.64 0.82 -12.26
C SER A 433 -31.14 0.56 -12.13
N MET A 434 -30.31 1.35 -12.81
CA MET A 434 -28.85 1.25 -12.70
C MET A 434 -28.35 1.55 -11.30
N ASN A 435 -28.92 2.55 -10.62
CA ASN A 435 -28.58 2.84 -9.23
C ASN A 435 -28.86 1.64 -8.30
N ASP A 436 -30.00 0.98 -8.45
CA ASP A 436 -30.35 -0.19 -7.62
C ASP A 436 -29.44 -1.39 -7.91
N SER A 437 -29.11 -1.64 -9.19
CA SER A 437 -28.15 -2.66 -9.60
C SER A 437 -26.73 -2.36 -9.13
N CYS A 438 -26.30 -1.10 -9.20
CA CYS A 438 -24.99 -0.65 -8.71
C CYS A 438 -24.85 -0.87 -7.20
N ARG A 439 -25.88 -0.54 -6.42
CA ARG A 439 -25.91 -0.80 -4.96
C ARG A 439 -25.82 -2.28 -4.64
N LYS A 440 -26.52 -3.15 -5.38
CA LYS A 440 -26.41 -4.61 -5.21
C LYS A 440 -24.98 -5.09 -5.48
N LEU A 441 -24.35 -4.56 -6.52
CA LEU A 441 -22.96 -4.90 -6.85
C LEU A 441 -21.97 -4.39 -5.79
N ILE A 442 -22.13 -3.17 -5.29
CA ILE A 442 -21.31 -2.62 -4.18
C ILE A 442 -21.42 -3.50 -2.94
N ASN A 443 -22.63 -3.91 -2.56
CA ASN A 443 -22.83 -4.82 -1.43
C ASN A 443 -22.12 -6.16 -1.66
N LYS A 444 -22.26 -6.75 -2.85
CA LYS A 444 -21.59 -8.00 -3.22
C LYS A 444 -20.07 -7.88 -3.11
N VAL A 445 -19.48 -6.81 -3.67
CA VAL A 445 -18.04 -6.54 -3.62
C VAL A 445 -17.57 -6.33 -2.19
N THR A 446 -18.37 -5.65 -1.37
CA THR A 446 -18.06 -5.42 0.04
C THR A 446 -18.04 -6.73 0.83
N ASP A 447 -19.03 -7.61 0.60
CA ASP A 447 -19.06 -8.93 1.23
C ASP A 447 -17.91 -9.83 0.73
N GLU A 448 -17.52 -9.73 -0.55
CA GLU A 448 -16.38 -10.44 -1.14
C GLU A 448 -15.04 -9.99 -0.55
N PHE A 449 -14.90 -8.72 -0.17
CA PHE A 449 -13.69 -8.20 0.50
C PHE A 449 -13.55 -8.65 1.96
N ILE A 450 -14.67 -8.79 2.67
CA ILE A 450 -14.68 -9.05 4.12
C ILE A 450 -14.55 -10.54 4.45
N GLN A 451 -14.96 -11.41 3.52
CA GLN A 451 -14.77 -12.87 3.63
C GLN A 451 -13.30 -13.25 3.52
#